data_AF-A0A1N6NP13-F1
#
_entry.id   AF-A0A1N6NP13-F1
#
_cell.length_a   1.000
_cell.length_b   1.000
_cell.length_c   1.000
_cell.angle_alpha   90.00
_cell.angle_beta   90.00
_cell.angle_gamma   90.00
#
_symmetry.space_group_name_H-M   'P 1'
#
loop_
_entity.id
_entity.type
_entity.pdbx_description
1 polymer ?
#
loop_
_entity_poly.entity_id
_entity_poly.type
_entity_poly.pdbx_seq_one_letter_code
_entity_poly.pdbx_strand_id
1 'polypeptide(L)'
;MNFLRFRRTAPAVAWASLCLLACIALGWAPPARAQADPRDFPAAALRLLQAEQAAIDRAVVERDRDQFEVSMGRTLAFTEAWDFKSHANPALAPYAACTDAIADLHVVGLCRMLPAAEGCQPSPAPRLAENINRCRQQATP
;
A
#
# COMPACT_ATOMS: atom_id res chain seq x y z
N MET A 1 -50.50 -62.21 -10.80
CA MET A 1 -49.72 -61.42 -9.81
C MET A 1 -48.42 -60.96 -10.48
N ASN A 2 -48.21 -59.63 -10.57
CA ASN A 2 -46.92 -58.90 -10.47
C ASN A 2 -45.71 -59.29 -11.35
N PHE A 3 -44.90 -58.42 -11.94
CA PHE A 3 -44.72 -56.96 -11.91
C PHE A 3 -43.91 -56.56 -13.17
N LEU A 4 -44.23 -55.41 -13.75
CA LEU A 4 -43.45 -54.73 -14.78
C LEU A 4 -42.01 -54.45 -14.28
N ARG A 5 -40.99 -54.88 -15.03
CA ARG A 5 -39.60 -54.43 -14.85
C ARG A 5 -39.33 -53.20 -15.71
N PHE A 6 -39.54 -52.02 -15.13
CA PHE A 6 -39.01 -50.75 -15.64
C PHE A 6 -37.48 -50.75 -15.52
N ARG A 7 -36.76 -50.76 -16.64
CA ARG A 7 -35.32 -50.42 -16.68
C ARG A 7 -35.19 -48.89 -16.68
N ARG A 8 -34.81 -48.32 -15.54
CA ARG A 8 -34.40 -46.92 -15.41
C ARG A 8 -33.05 -46.72 -16.11
N THR A 9 -33.03 -45.90 -17.15
CA THR A 9 -31.83 -45.31 -17.73
C THR A 9 -31.28 -44.27 -16.74
N ALA A 10 -30.09 -44.50 -16.19
CA ALA A 10 -29.39 -43.53 -15.35
C ALA A 10 -28.74 -42.44 -16.24
N PRO A 11 -28.80 -41.15 -15.87
CA PRO A 11 -28.31 -40.07 -16.71
C PRO A 11 -26.79 -39.90 -16.55
N ALA A 12 -26.02 -40.37 -17.53
CA ALA A 12 -24.58 -40.10 -17.66
C ALA A 12 -24.28 -38.60 -17.96
N VAL A 13 -25.30 -37.77 -18.13
CA VAL A 13 -25.17 -36.36 -18.56
C VAL A 13 -24.95 -35.41 -17.37
N ALA A 14 -25.24 -35.82 -16.13
CA ALA A 14 -25.14 -34.93 -14.97
C ALA A 14 -23.69 -34.67 -14.49
N TRP A 15 -22.73 -35.50 -14.88
CA TRP A 15 -21.35 -35.42 -14.37
C TRP A 15 -20.46 -34.49 -15.19
N ALA A 16 -20.74 -34.34 -16.50
CA ALA A 16 -19.95 -33.46 -17.37
C ALA A 16 -20.17 -31.97 -17.06
N SER A 17 -21.36 -31.60 -16.61
CA SER A 17 -21.71 -30.20 -16.31
C SER A 17 -21.09 -29.68 -15.02
N LEU A 18 -20.74 -30.56 -14.06
CA LEU A 18 -20.10 -30.12 -12.81
C LEU A 18 -18.62 -29.76 -13.01
N CYS A 19 -17.92 -30.44 -13.93
CA CYS A 19 -16.51 -30.17 -14.20
C CYS A 19 -16.28 -28.84 -14.94
N LEU A 20 -17.20 -28.44 -15.83
CA LEU A 20 -17.05 -27.18 -16.56
C LEU A 20 -17.22 -25.93 -15.67
N LEU A 21 -18.08 -26.00 -14.66
CA LEU A 21 -18.30 -24.91 -13.69
C LEU A 21 -17.13 -24.76 -12.70
N ALA A 22 -16.40 -25.83 -12.41
CA ALA A 22 -15.23 -25.78 -11.53
C ALA A 22 -14.01 -25.09 -12.19
N CYS A 23 -13.86 -25.19 -13.52
CA CYS A 23 -12.76 -24.56 -14.23
C CYS A 23 -12.87 -23.03 -14.34
N ILE A 24 -14.10 -22.48 -14.32
CA ILE A 24 -14.31 -21.02 -14.43
C ILE A 24 -14.03 -20.32 -13.09
N ALA A 25 -14.12 -21.03 -11.95
CA ALA A 25 -13.91 -20.45 -10.63
C ALA A 25 -12.42 -20.29 -10.21
N LEU A 26 -11.48 -20.92 -10.93
CA LEU A 26 -10.05 -20.88 -10.59
C LEU A 26 -9.26 -19.74 -11.27
N GLY A 27 -9.92 -18.90 -12.08
CA GLY A 27 -9.25 -17.94 -12.96
C GLY A 27 -8.85 -16.59 -12.35
N TRP A 28 -9.17 -16.29 -11.09
CA TRP A 28 -8.97 -14.94 -10.55
C TRP A 28 -8.59 -14.89 -9.07
N ALA A 29 -7.61 -15.70 -8.67
CA ALA A 29 -6.88 -15.39 -7.45
C ALA A 29 -5.90 -14.24 -7.75
N PRO A 30 -6.00 -13.07 -7.10
CA PRO A 30 -4.95 -12.06 -7.20
C PRO A 30 -3.63 -12.70 -6.77
N PRO A 31 -2.49 -12.37 -7.41
CA PRO A 31 -1.21 -12.89 -6.98
C PRO A 31 -1.02 -12.56 -5.51
N ALA A 32 -0.83 -13.58 -4.68
CA ALA A 32 -0.46 -13.39 -3.29
C ALA A 32 0.89 -12.67 -3.28
N ARG A 33 0.87 -11.35 -3.00
CA ARG A 33 2.10 -10.60 -2.79
C ARG A 33 2.73 -11.17 -1.54
N ALA A 34 3.91 -11.79 -1.68
CA ALA A 34 4.73 -12.12 -0.53
C ALA A 34 5.00 -10.81 0.21
N GLN A 35 4.42 -10.67 1.40
CA GLN A 35 4.58 -9.47 2.21
C GLN A 35 6.05 -9.37 2.61
N ALA A 36 6.68 -8.23 2.34
CA ALA A 36 8.07 -7.98 2.73
C ALA A 36 8.24 -8.19 4.24
N ASP A 37 9.43 -8.63 4.66
CA ASP A 37 9.73 -8.77 6.09
C ASP A 37 9.57 -7.39 6.75
N PRO A 38 8.75 -7.25 7.81
CA PRO A 38 8.60 -5.99 8.52
C PRO A 38 9.93 -5.36 8.95
N ARG A 39 10.97 -6.17 9.19
CA ARG A 39 12.32 -5.70 9.55
C ARG A 39 13.01 -4.92 8.43
N ASP A 40 12.60 -5.11 7.18
CA ASP A 40 13.12 -4.35 6.03
C ASP A 40 12.47 -2.96 5.92
N PHE A 41 11.39 -2.71 6.65
CA PHE A 41 10.60 -1.48 6.52
C PHE A 41 11.41 -0.21 6.80
N PRO A 42 12.21 -0.09 7.88
CA PRO A 42 12.95 1.15 8.13
C PRO A 42 13.92 1.52 6.99
N ALA A 43 14.63 0.54 6.45
CA ALA A 43 15.54 0.75 5.33
C ALA A 43 14.78 1.12 4.04
N ALA A 44 13.62 0.51 3.79
CA ALA A 44 12.76 0.86 2.67
C ALA A 44 12.17 2.27 2.81
N ALA A 45 11.69 2.63 4.00
CA ALA A 45 11.12 3.93 4.32
C ALA A 45 12.15 5.05 4.13
N LEU A 46 13.38 4.87 4.61
CA LEU A 46 14.44 5.89 4.44
C LEU A 46 14.80 6.14 2.97
N ARG A 47 14.84 5.09 2.14
CA ARG A 47 15.07 5.25 0.70
C ARG A 47 13.96 6.05 0.04
N LEU A 48 12.70 5.76 0.39
CA LEU A 48 11.55 6.54 -0.09
C LEU A 48 11.66 8.00 0.38
N LEU A 49 11.85 8.22 1.68
CA LEU A 49 11.91 9.56 2.27
C LEU A 49 12.99 10.42 1.61
N GLN A 50 14.18 9.87 1.39
CA GLN A 50 15.26 10.57 0.71
C GLN A 50 14.91 10.92 -0.74
N ALA A 51 14.34 9.99 -1.49
CA ALA A 51 14.01 10.21 -2.90
C ALA A 51 12.86 11.22 -3.06
N GLU A 52 11.79 11.04 -2.30
CA GLU A 52 10.58 11.84 -2.45
C GLU A 52 10.74 13.23 -1.82
N GLN A 53 11.49 13.40 -0.74
CA GLN A 53 11.77 14.74 -0.20
C GLN A 53 12.49 15.63 -1.21
N ALA A 54 13.52 15.11 -1.88
CA ALA A 54 14.22 15.85 -2.93
C ALA A 54 13.34 16.13 -4.16
N ALA A 55 12.44 15.21 -4.53
CA ALA A 55 11.50 15.40 -5.63
C ALA A 55 10.46 16.48 -5.30
N ILE A 56 9.89 16.45 -4.10
CA ILE A 56 8.93 17.42 -3.59
C ILE A 56 9.57 18.81 -3.48
N ASP A 57 10.77 18.90 -2.92
CA ASP A 57 11.46 20.19 -2.77
C ASP A 57 11.69 20.87 -4.12
N ARG A 58 12.09 20.11 -5.15
CA ARG A 58 12.22 20.63 -6.52
C ARG A 58 10.87 21.08 -7.08
N ALA A 59 9.84 20.24 -6.97
CA ALA A 59 8.49 20.55 -7.45
C ALA A 59 7.93 21.82 -6.79
N VAL A 60 8.18 22.03 -5.50
CA VAL A 60 7.78 23.25 -4.78
C VAL A 60 8.53 24.48 -5.31
N VAL A 61 9.85 24.38 -5.50
CA VAL A 61 10.68 25.49 -6.00
C VAL A 61 10.26 25.89 -7.41
N GLU A 62 10.01 24.91 -8.28
CA GLU A 62 9.63 25.10 -9.68
C GLU A 62 8.13 25.38 -9.85
N ARG A 63 7.33 25.23 -8.78
CA ARG A 63 5.86 25.27 -8.79
C ARG A 63 5.24 24.24 -9.74
N ASP A 64 5.91 23.12 -9.93
CA ASP A 64 5.48 22.02 -10.78
C ASP A 64 4.49 21.12 -10.04
N ARG A 65 3.20 21.35 -10.28
CA ARG A 65 2.10 20.59 -9.65
C ARG A 65 2.06 19.14 -10.13
N ASP A 66 2.34 18.91 -11.40
CA ASP A 66 2.26 17.57 -11.99
C ASP A 66 3.34 16.67 -11.38
N GLN A 67 4.57 17.19 -11.25
CA GLN A 67 5.66 16.46 -10.60
C GLN A 67 5.42 16.26 -9.09
N PHE A 68 4.79 17.23 -8.43
CA PHE A 68 4.38 17.08 -7.04
C PHE A 68 3.37 15.93 -6.87
N GLU A 69 2.32 15.89 -7.70
CA GLU A 69 1.30 14.83 -7.69
C GLU A 69 1.90 13.45 -7.96
N VAL A 70 2.83 13.36 -8.93
CA VAL A 70 3.58 12.14 -9.23
C VAL A 70 4.37 11.64 -8.00
N SER A 71 4.98 12.54 -7.23
CA SER A 71 5.73 12.21 -6.02
C SER A 71 4.81 11.76 -4.86
N MET A 72 3.65 12.40 -4.72
CA MET A 72 2.60 11.97 -3.79
C MET A 72 2.05 10.59 -4.15
N GLY A 73 1.86 10.31 -5.44
CA GLY A 73 1.42 9.01 -5.94
C GLY A 73 2.39 7.87 -5.61
N ARG A 74 3.71 8.09 -5.77
CA ARG A 74 4.73 7.11 -5.37
C ARG A 74 4.73 6.85 -3.86
N THR A 75 4.56 7.92 -3.07
CA THR A 75 4.45 7.81 -1.61
C THR A 75 3.23 6.98 -1.21
N LEU A 76 2.08 7.23 -1.84
CA LEU A 76 0.86 6.46 -1.59
C LEU A 76 1.03 4.98 -1.96
N ALA A 77 1.56 4.69 -3.15
CA ALA A 77 1.81 3.32 -3.60
C ALA A 77 2.75 2.57 -2.64
N PHE A 78 3.75 3.26 -2.07
CA PHE A 78 4.59 2.69 -1.02
C PHE A 78 3.76 2.34 0.23
N THR A 79 2.90 3.24 0.69
CA THR A 79 2.08 2.98 1.89
C THR A 79 1.09 1.84 1.71
N GLU A 80 0.59 1.63 0.49
CA GLU A 80 -0.27 0.51 0.12
C GLU A 80 0.51 -0.81 0.07
N ALA A 81 1.72 -0.79 -0.50
CA ALA A 81 2.59 -1.98 -0.57
C ALA A 81 2.99 -2.51 0.82
N TRP A 82 3.02 -1.64 1.83
CA TRP A 82 3.33 -1.97 3.22
C TRP A 82 2.09 -2.05 4.13
N ASP A 83 0.90 -1.86 3.56
CA ASP A 83 -0.41 -2.01 4.20
C ASP A 83 -0.65 -1.14 5.46
N PHE A 84 0.05 -0.01 5.61
CA PHE A 84 -0.05 0.79 6.84
C PHE A 84 -0.95 2.03 6.74
N LYS A 85 -1.29 2.48 5.53
CA LYS A 85 -2.24 3.60 5.38
C LYS A 85 -3.70 3.17 5.53
N SER A 86 -4.09 2.05 4.92
CA SER A 86 -5.50 1.63 4.84
C SER A 86 -5.92 0.68 5.97
N HIS A 87 -5.01 -0.20 6.42
CA HIS A 87 -5.34 -1.27 7.37
C HIS A 87 -4.53 -1.21 8.67
N ALA A 88 -3.67 -0.20 8.84
CA ALA A 88 -2.80 -0.03 10.00
C ALA A 88 -2.02 -1.31 10.35
N ASN A 89 -1.19 -1.78 9.42
CA ASN A 89 -0.35 -2.97 9.58
C ASN A 89 0.34 -3.03 10.96
N PRO A 90 -0.10 -3.93 11.88
CA PRO A 90 0.39 -3.96 13.25
C PRO A 90 1.86 -4.41 13.32
N ALA A 91 2.37 -5.08 12.30
CA ALA A 91 3.77 -5.47 12.23
C ALA A 91 4.72 -4.26 12.10
N LEU A 92 4.20 -3.09 11.70
CA LEU A 92 4.97 -1.85 11.62
C LEU A 92 4.87 -1.00 12.88
N ALA A 93 4.11 -1.41 13.90
CA ALA A 93 4.00 -0.66 15.17
C ALA A 93 5.36 -0.36 15.83
N PRO A 94 6.38 -1.26 15.81
CA PRO A 94 7.72 -0.94 16.32
C PRO A 94 8.43 0.17 15.52
N TYR A 95 8.00 0.43 14.29
CA TYR A 95 8.61 1.37 13.35
C TYR A 95 7.75 2.63 13.14
N ALA A 96 6.97 3.02 14.17
CA ALA A 96 6.07 4.17 14.11
C ALA A 96 6.78 5.47 13.64
N ALA A 97 8.04 5.70 14.03
CA ALA A 97 8.79 6.85 13.57
C ALA A 97 8.96 6.89 12.04
N CYS A 98 9.11 5.74 11.39
CA CYS A 98 9.19 5.64 9.94
C CYS A 98 7.83 5.87 9.25
N THR A 99 6.74 5.31 9.79
CA THR A 99 5.39 5.58 9.25
C THR A 99 4.99 7.04 9.43
N ASP A 100 5.32 7.64 10.58
CA ASP A 100 5.05 9.05 10.89
C ASP A 100 5.88 9.98 9.99
N ALA A 101 7.15 9.66 9.72
CA ALA A 101 7.97 10.42 8.78
C ALA A 101 7.38 10.46 7.38
N ILE A 102 6.82 9.34 6.90
CA ILE A 102 6.19 9.28 5.57
C ILE A 102 4.90 10.11 5.52
N ALA A 103 4.08 10.02 6.58
CA ALA A 103 2.88 10.85 6.69
C ALA A 103 3.23 12.35 6.77
N ASP A 104 4.24 12.71 7.56
CA ASP A 104 4.71 14.07 7.69
C ASP A 104 5.29 14.63 6.40
N LEU A 105 5.99 13.81 5.60
CA LEU A 105 6.50 14.23 4.31
C LEU A 105 5.38 14.69 3.37
N HIS A 106 4.27 13.95 3.37
CA HIS A 106 3.08 14.31 2.61
C HIS A 106 2.49 15.65 3.07
N VAL A 107 2.31 15.84 4.38
CA VAL A 107 1.75 17.08 4.95
C VAL A 107 2.67 18.28 4.71
N VAL A 108 3.97 18.13 4.96
CA VAL A 108 4.97 19.19 4.72
C VAL A 108 5.00 19.56 3.24
N GLY A 109 4.97 18.57 2.34
CA GLY A 109 4.91 18.80 0.91
C GLY A 109 3.69 19.64 0.53
N LEU A 110 2.49 19.25 0.99
CA LEU A 110 1.26 19.99 0.73
C LEU A 110 1.32 21.42 1.27
N CYS A 111 1.78 21.60 2.50
CA CYS A 111 1.87 22.93 3.11
C CYS A 111 2.89 23.85 2.44
N ARG A 112 3.91 23.29 1.77
CA ARG A 112 4.85 24.08 0.99
C ARG A 112 4.32 24.41 -0.40
N MET A 113 3.56 23.50 -1.01
CA MET A 113 2.93 23.72 -2.32
C MET A 113 1.71 24.67 -2.24
N LEU A 114 0.94 24.58 -1.15
CA LEU A 114 -0.30 25.30 -0.90
C LEU A 114 -0.26 25.99 0.49
N PRO A 115 0.57 27.02 0.68
CA PRO A 115 0.83 27.60 2.01
C PRO A 115 -0.38 28.31 2.66
N ALA A 116 -1.41 28.63 1.88
CA ALA A 116 -2.65 29.22 2.37
C ALA A 116 -3.69 28.17 2.84
N ALA A 117 -3.37 26.87 2.74
CA ALA A 117 -4.25 25.82 3.23
C ALA A 117 -4.34 25.82 4.77
N GLU A 118 -5.53 25.52 5.29
CA GLU A 118 -5.75 25.37 6.73
C GLU A 118 -4.89 24.23 7.30
N GLY A 119 -4.36 24.42 8.51
CA GLY A 119 -3.53 23.41 9.20
C GLY A 119 -2.04 23.45 8.89
N CYS A 120 -1.56 24.39 8.07
CA CYS A 120 -0.14 24.53 7.74
C CYS A 120 0.67 25.42 8.70
N GLN A 121 0.02 25.99 9.72
CA GLN A 121 0.64 26.77 10.77
C GLN A 121 0.34 26.17 12.16
N PRO A 122 1.36 25.92 13.00
CA PRO A 122 2.79 26.08 12.74
C PRO A 122 3.33 25.07 11.71
N SER A 123 4.47 25.39 11.08
CA SER A 123 5.08 24.51 10.06
C SER A 123 5.35 23.10 10.60
N PRO A 124 4.93 22.03 9.90
CA PRO A 124 5.18 20.65 10.32
C PRO A 124 6.62 20.16 10.02
N ALA A 125 7.45 20.96 9.35
CA ALA A 125 8.79 20.56 8.91
C ALA A 125 9.75 20.11 10.03
N PRO A 126 9.76 20.71 11.24
CA PRO A 126 10.59 20.24 12.33
C PRO A 126 10.25 18.81 12.78
N ARG A 127 8.95 18.49 12.85
CA ARG A 127 8.47 17.14 13.22
C ARG A 127 8.90 16.09 12.20
N LEU A 128 8.81 16.42 10.89
CA LEU A 128 9.33 15.56 9.83
C LEU A 128 10.81 15.23 10.02
N ALA A 129 11.64 16.25 10.25
CA ALA A 129 13.08 16.07 10.42
C ALA A 129 13.40 15.18 11.65
N GLU A 130 12.67 15.36 12.74
CA GLU A 130 12.79 14.52 13.93
C GLU A 130 12.41 13.06 13.65
N ASN A 131 11.28 12.84 12.97
CA ASN A 131 10.80 11.51 12.60
C ASN A 131 11.75 10.78 11.65
N ILE A 132 12.34 11.48 10.67
CA ILE A 132 13.38 10.93 9.78
C ILE A 132 14.59 10.47 10.61
N ASN A 133 15.03 11.28 11.57
CA ASN A 133 16.17 10.92 12.42
C ASN A 133 15.88 9.70 13.29
N ARG A 134 14.69 9.61 13.90
CA ARG A 134 14.27 8.43 14.67
C ARG A 134 14.11 7.20 13.78
N CYS A 135 13.57 7.34 12.57
CA CYS A 135 13.50 6.26 11.58
C CYS A 135 14.91 5.74 11.21
N ARG A 136 15.90 6.64 11.07
CA ARG A 136 17.29 6.25 10.82
C ARG A 136 17.88 5.37 11.93
N GLN A 137 17.54 5.65 13.18
CA GLN A 137 17.98 4.85 14.33
C GLN A 137 17.39 3.42 14.29
N GLN A 138 16.21 3.25 13.67
CA GLN A 138 15.54 1.95 13.53
C GLN A 138 16.03 1.12 12.34
N ALA A 139 16.73 1.73 11.38
CA ALA A 139 17.30 1.06 10.21
C ALA A 139 18.74 0.56 10.42
N THR A 140 19.29 0.77 11.62
CA THR A 140 20.63 0.29 11.97
C THR A 140 20.51 -1.17 12.46
N PRO A 141 21.37 -2.09 11.97
CA PRO A 141 21.33 -3.50 12.31
C PRO A 141 21.59 -3.81 13.79
#